data_AF-A0A350UNI6-F1
#
_entry.id   AF-A0A350UNI6-F1
#
_cell.length_a   1.000
_cell.length_b   1.000
_cell.length_c   1.000
_cell.angle_alpha   90.00
_cell.angle_beta   90.00
_cell.angle_gamma   90.00
#
_symmetry.space_group_name_H-M   'P 1'
#
loop_
_entity.id
_entity.type
_entity.pdbx_description
1 polymer ?
#
loop_
_entity_poly.entity_id
_entity_poly.type
_entity_poly.pdbx_seq_one_letter_code
_entity_poly.pdbx_strand_id
1 'polypeptide(L)'
;MKLKSLLLGFALCLTAVAQDKVVGGPYVVNVTGRSATIGWIVETGQAKVGAAPDKLDRAAPILRSEKVSFTGLPVGEIVHYDVLNGRPEGKGFFRTPPAAGAEATFEAL
;
A
#
# COMPACT_ATOMS: atom_id res chain seq x y z
N MET A 1 -18.36 43.08 -36.85
CA MET A 1 -18.85 41.92 -36.08
C MET A 1 -18.13 40.65 -36.54
N LYS A 2 -17.12 40.17 -35.80
CA LYS A 2 -16.78 38.74 -35.72
C LYS A 2 -16.15 38.46 -34.35
N LEU A 3 -17.06 38.10 -33.45
CA LEU A 3 -16.88 37.32 -32.23
C LEU A 3 -15.79 36.25 -32.43
N LYS A 4 -14.57 36.46 -31.89
CA LYS A 4 -13.55 35.42 -31.86
C LYS A 4 -12.79 35.47 -30.53
N SER A 5 -13.01 34.40 -29.80
CA SER A 5 -12.11 33.82 -28.81
C SER A 5 -12.01 34.54 -27.47
N LEU A 6 -13.10 34.45 -26.71
CA LEU A 6 -13.03 34.30 -25.26
C LEU A 6 -12.36 32.93 -24.96
N LEU A 7 -11.03 32.88 -24.97
CA LEU A 7 -10.27 31.72 -24.50
C LEU A 7 -10.30 31.70 -22.98
N LEU A 8 -11.35 31.08 -22.45
CA LEU A 8 -11.50 30.71 -21.06
C LEU A 8 -10.41 29.68 -20.73
N GLY A 9 -9.30 30.14 -20.13
CA GLY A 9 -8.21 29.30 -19.69
C GLY A 9 -8.66 28.41 -18.53
N PHE A 10 -9.05 27.17 -18.86
CA PHE A 10 -9.31 26.13 -17.88
C PHE A 10 -7.95 25.61 -17.37
N ALA A 11 -7.43 26.26 -16.32
CA ALA A 11 -6.25 25.78 -15.61
C ALA A 11 -6.60 24.47 -14.90
N LEU A 12 -6.33 23.34 -15.57
CA LEU A 12 -6.43 22.02 -14.98
C LEU A 12 -5.35 21.92 -13.89
N CYS A 13 -5.73 22.21 -12.65
CA CYS A 13 -4.86 22.02 -11.50
C CYS A 13 -4.71 20.50 -11.29
N LEU A 14 -3.74 19.90 -12.01
CA LEU A 14 -3.28 18.55 -11.76
C LEU A 14 -2.62 18.57 -10.38
N THR A 15 -3.40 18.29 -9.35
CA THR A 15 -2.87 17.97 -8.03
C THR A 15 -2.16 16.63 -8.18
N ALA A 16 -0.85 16.69 -8.45
CA ALA A 16 0.01 15.54 -8.32
C ALA A 16 -0.03 15.12 -6.85
N VAL A 17 -0.90 14.17 -6.52
CA VAL A 17 -0.88 13.55 -5.19
C VAL A 17 0.46 12.83 -5.13
N ALA A 18 1.38 13.34 -4.31
CA ALA A 18 2.62 12.64 -4.04
C ALA A 18 2.21 11.33 -3.35
N GLN A 19 2.26 10.23 -4.10
CA GLN A 19 1.79 8.95 -3.62
C GLN A 19 2.81 8.42 -2.61
N ASP A 20 2.35 8.09 -1.40
CA ASP A 20 3.23 7.69 -0.31
C ASP A 20 4.16 6.54 -0.75
N LYS A 21 5.44 6.69 -0.40
CA LYS A 21 6.52 5.76 -0.77
C LYS A 21 6.48 4.55 0.15
N VAL A 22 6.36 3.35 -0.40
CA VAL A 22 6.48 2.13 0.41
C VAL A 22 7.93 1.88 0.77
N VAL A 23 8.18 1.66 2.06
CA VAL A 23 9.52 1.42 2.61
C VAL A 23 9.62 0.11 3.38
N GLY A 24 8.52 -0.65 3.47
CA GLY A 24 8.52 -1.99 4.04
C GLY A 24 7.24 -2.76 3.75
N GLY A 25 7.35 -4.09 3.71
CA GLY A 25 6.26 -4.98 3.27
C GLY A 25 6.11 -5.00 1.74
N PRO A 26 4.95 -5.44 1.21
CA PRO A 26 3.78 -5.97 1.92
C PRO A 26 4.06 -7.32 2.60
N TYR A 27 3.45 -7.54 3.76
CA TYR A 27 3.51 -8.80 4.51
C TYR A 27 2.09 -9.25 4.89
N VAL A 28 1.90 -10.56 5.01
CA VAL A 28 0.60 -11.16 5.29
C VAL A 28 0.62 -11.83 6.66
N VAL A 29 -0.39 -11.53 7.48
CA VAL A 29 -0.57 -12.10 8.83
C VAL A 29 -2.00 -12.58 9.02
N ASN A 30 -2.22 -13.36 10.08
CA ASN A 30 -3.54 -13.88 10.47
C ASN A 30 -4.26 -14.60 9.32
N VAL A 31 -3.51 -15.38 8.53
CA VAL A 31 -4.08 -16.18 7.44
C VAL A 31 -4.88 -17.34 8.03
N THR A 32 -6.16 -17.38 7.69
CA THR A 32 -7.07 -18.51 7.94
C THR A 32 -7.56 -19.05 6.61
N GLY A 33 -8.33 -20.15 6.63
CA GLY A 33 -8.94 -20.67 5.40
C GLY A 33 -9.85 -19.66 4.69
N ARG A 34 -10.31 -18.60 5.35
CA ARG A 34 -11.27 -17.62 4.79
C ARG A 34 -10.89 -16.16 4.99
N SER A 35 -9.77 -15.85 5.63
CA SER A 35 -9.38 -14.47 5.94
C SER A 35 -7.87 -14.27 5.96
N ALA A 36 -7.43 -13.04 5.77
CA ALA A 36 -6.05 -12.63 5.96
C ALA A 36 -5.98 -11.12 6.18
N THR A 37 -4.90 -10.65 6.81
CA THR A 37 -4.57 -9.22 6.90
C THR A 37 -3.27 -8.96 6.17
N ILE A 38 -3.26 -7.97 5.29
CA ILE A 38 -2.08 -7.52 4.57
C ILE A 38 -1.64 -6.18 5.14
N GLY A 39 -0.39 -6.07 5.54
CA GLY A 39 0.21 -4.84 6.09
C GLY A 39 1.40 -4.36 5.28
N TRP A 40 1.64 -3.05 5.29
CA TRP A 40 2.82 -2.41 4.68
C TRP A 40 3.17 -1.12 5.43
N ILE A 41 4.36 -0.59 5.16
CA ILE A 41 4.86 0.64 5.79
C ILE A 41 5.15 1.66 4.70
N VAL A 42 4.63 2.87 4.88
CA VAL A 42 4.88 4.00 4.01
C VAL A 42 5.68 5.09 4.70
N GLU A 43 6.56 5.74 3.95
CA GLU A 43 7.20 7.00 4.33
C GLU A 43 6.29 8.15 3.87
N THR A 44 5.88 8.99 4.82
CA THR A 44 4.86 10.04 4.59
C THR A 44 5.44 11.44 4.72
N GLY A 45 6.74 11.54 5.01
CA GLY A 45 7.43 12.79 5.23
C GLY A 45 8.71 12.61 6.05
N GLN A 46 9.25 13.71 6.55
CA GLN A 46 10.44 13.73 7.38
C GLN A 46 10.24 14.59 8.62
N ALA A 47 10.67 14.07 9.77
CA ALA A 47 10.81 14.85 10.99
C ALA A 47 12.23 15.43 11.04
N LYS A 48 12.37 16.67 11.49
CA LYS A 48 13.66 17.34 11.66
C LYS A 48 13.84 17.77 13.12
N VAL A 49 15.05 17.60 13.64
CA VAL A 49 15.43 17.99 15.00
C VAL A 49 16.76 18.72 14.99
N GLY A 50 16.96 19.60 15.97
CA GLY A 50 18.21 20.32 16.17
C GLY A 50 18.13 21.31 17.33
N ALA A 51 19.17 22.11 17.52
CA ALA A 51 19.36 22.90 18.73
C ALA A 51 18.52 24.20 18.80
N ALA A 52 17.99 24.66 17.67
CA ALA A 52 17.17 25.87 17.57
C ALA A 52 16.18 25.73 16.40
N PRO A 53 15.07 26.52 16.37
CA PRO A 53 14.07 26.44 15.30
C PRO A 53 14.64 26.67 13.89
N ASP A 54 15.68 27.47 13.76
CA ASP A 54 16.41 27.77 12.53
C ASP A 54 17.61 26.83 12.28
N LYS A 55 17.91 25.94 13.24
CA LYS A 55 19.03 24.99 13.19
C LYS A 55 18.57 23.56 13.43
N LEU A 56 17.79 23.02 12.49
CA LEU A 56 17.34 21.62 12.48
C LEU A 56 18.24 20.78 11.55
N ASP A 57 19.31 20.22 12.09
CA ASP A 57 20.42 19.60 11.35
C ASP A 57 20.31 18.07 11.19
N ARG A 58 19.37 17.42 11.90
CA ARG A 58 19.11 15.98 11.75
C ARG A 58 17.71 15.72 11.22
N ALA A 59 17.59 14.78 10.29
CA ALA A 59 16.33 14.37 9.69
C ALA A 59 16.13 12.86 9.81
N ALA A 60 14.88 12.43 9.99
CA ALA A 60 14.47 11.03 9.98
C ALA A 60 13.12 10.88 9.25
N PRO A 61 12.87 9.75 8.56
CA PRO A 61 11.60 9.52 7.89
C PRO A 61 10.47 9.33 8.91
N ILE A 62 9.31 9.90 8.62
CA ILE A 62 8.06 9.60 9.34
C ILE A 62 7.45 8.38 8.65
N LEU A 63 7.24 7.32 9.43
CA LEU A 63 6.70 6.07 8.95
C LEU A 63 5.25 5.90 9.42
N ARG A 64 4.38 5.46 8.52
CA ARG A 64 3.00 5.07 8.84
C ARG A 64 2.79 3.62 8.44
N SER A 65 2.26 2.83 9.37
CA SER A 65 1.81 1.48 9.07
C SER A 65 0.42 1.53 8.46
N GLU A 66 0.26 0.87 7.34
CA GLU A 66 -1.02 0.66 6.67
C GLU A 66 -1.37 -0.82 6.73
N LYS A 67 -2.67 -1.12 6.73
CA LYS A 67 -3.16 -2.51 6.66
C LYS A 67 -4.56 -2.59 6.10
N VAL A 68 -4.90 -3.74 5.55
CA VAL A 68 -6.26 -4.11 5.15
C VAL A 68 -6.53 -5.56 5.51
N SER A 69 -7.75 -5.86 5.95
CA SER A 69 -8.19 -7.23 6.23
C SER A 69 -9.22 -7.67 5.20
N PHE A 70 -9.06 -8.90 4.70
CA PHE A 70 -9.97 -9.55 3.79
C PHE A 70 -10.64 -10.74 4.47
N THR A 71 -11.90 -10.98 4.11
CA THR A 71 -12.69 -12.15 4.51
C THR A 71 -13.35 -12.76 3.27
N GLY A 72 -13.85 -13.99 3.40
CA GLY A 72 -14.47 -14.70 2.27
C GLY A 72 -13.47 -15.26 1.25
N LEU A 73 -12.18 -15.34 1.60
CA LEU A 73 -11.13 -15.84 0.72
C LEU A 73 -11.32 -17.31 0.35
N PRO A 74 -10.89 -17.75 -0.85
CA PRO A 74 -10.95 -19.16 -1.23
C PRO A 74 -10.09 -20.01 -0.28
N VAL A 75 -10.53 -21.24 0.00
CA VAL A 75 -9.90 -22.16 0.97
C VAL A 75 -8.88 -23.03 0.25
N GLY A 76 -7.68 -23.21 0.82
CA GLY A 76 -6.63 -24.05 0.24
C GLY A 76 -6.01 -23.51 -1.05
N GLU A 77 -6.24 -22.24 -1.38
CA GLU A 77 -5.86 -21.65 -2.65
C GLU A 77 -4.77 -20.58 -2.50
N ILE A 78 -4.05 -20.32 -3.60
CA ILE A 78 -3.12 -19.20 -3.69
C ILE A 78 -3.92 -17.93 -4.00
N VAL A 79 -3.88 -16.99 -3.05
CA VAL A 79 -4.51 -15.68 -3.17
C VAL A 79 -3.45 -14.66 -3.56
N HIS A 80 -3.67 -13.98 -4.68
CA HIS A 80 -2.85 -12.86 -5.13
C HIS A 80 -3.43 -11.55 -4.62
N TYR A 81 -2.58 -10.58 -4.34
CA TYR A 81 -3.00 -9.25 -3.90
C TYR A 81 -2.28 -8.14 -4.63
N ASP A 82 -2.91 -6.96 -4.61
CA ASP A 82 -2.37 -5.69 -5.05
C ASP A 82 -2.87 -4.61 -4.07
N VAL A 83 -1.98 -4.11 -3.21
CA VAL A 83 -2.35 -3.11 -2.20
C VAL A 83 -1.99 -1.68 -2.63
N LEU A 84 -1.41 -1.50 -3.82
CA LEU A 84 -0.89 -0.22 -4.29
C LEU A 84 -1.36 0.17 -5.71
N ASN A 85 -2.52 -0.34 -6.13
CA ASN A 85 -3.16 0.00 -7.40
C ASN A 85 -2.25 -0.20 -8.63
N GLY A 86 -1.62 -1.37 -8.74
CA GLY A 86 -0.85 -1.77 -9.91
C GLY A 86 0.66 -1.65 -9.77
N ARG A 87 1.16 -0.99 -8.73
CA ARG A 87 2.61 -0.86 -8.50
C ARG A 87 3.25 -2.21 -8.14
N PRO A 88 4.37 -2.60 -8.77
CA PRO A 88 4.99 -3.91 -8.56
C PRO A 88 5.31 -4.22 -7.10
N GLU A 89 5.79 -3.24 -6.34
CA GLU A 89 6.14 -3.39 -4.92
C GLU A 89 4.92 -3.60 -4.01
N GLY A 90 3.70 -3.41 -4.50
CA GLY A 90 2.45 -3.67 -3.79
C GLY A 90 1.83 -5.03 -4.09
N LYS A 91 2.45 -5.81 -4.97
CA LYS A 91 1.94 -7.11 -5.41
C LYS A 91 2.60 -8.25 -4.66
N GLY A 92 1.86 -9.34 -4.50
CA GLY A 92 2.37 -10.57 -3.93
C GLY A 92 1.28 -11.62 -3.82
N PHE A 93 1.55 -12.70 -3.09
CA PHE A 93 0.60 -13.78 -2.89
C PHE A 93 0.82 -14.48 -1.56
N PHE A 94 -0.18 -15.22 -1.12
CA PHE A 94 -0.11 -16.16 0.01
C PHE A 94 -1.05 -17.33 -0.24
N ARG A 95 -0.82 -18.46 0.43
CA ARG A 95 -1.72 -19.63 0.38
C ARG A 95 -2.62 -19.64 1.60
N THR A 96 -3.93 -19.78 1.42
CA THR A 96 -4.85 -20.03 2.52
C THR A 96 -4.73 -21.50 2.98
N PRO A 97 -4.87 -21.79 4.27
CA PRO A 97 -4.95 -23.15 4.78
C PRO A 97 -6.04 -23.96 4.08
N PRO A 98 -5.85 -25.29 3.93
CA PRO A 98 -6.88 -26.18 3.41
C PRO A 98 -8.08 -26.26 4.37
N ALA A 99 -9.18 -26.87 3.91
CA ALA A 99 -10.36 -27.06 4.73
C ALA A 99 -10.03 -27.90 5.99
N ALA A 100 -10.72 -27.62 7.10
CA ALA A 100 -10.51 -28.37 8.33
C ALA A 100 -10.73 -29.88 8.10
N GLY A 101 -9.75 -30.70 8.47
CA GLY A 101 -9.77 -32.15 8.28
C GLY A 101 -9.24 -32.64 6.92
N ALA A 102 -8.84 -31.75 6.02
CA ALA A 102 -8.06 -32.14 4.84
C ALA A 102 -6.61 -32.46 5.23
N GLU A 103 -6.03 -33.47 4.58
CA GLU A 103 -4.61 -33.80 4.77
C GLU A 103 -3.75 -32.63 4.29
N ALA A 104 -2.88 -32.13 5.17
CA ALA A 104 -2.03 -31.00 4.86
C ALA A 104 -0.84 -31.46 4.01
N THR A 105 -0.99 -31.42 2.68
CA THR A 105 0.12 -31.68 1.77
C THR A 105 1.01 -30.44 1.69
N PHE A 106 2.25 -30.55 2.15
CA PHE A 106 3.24 -29.49 1.99
C PHE A 106 3.79 -29.50 0.56
N GLU A 107 3.26 -28.63 -0.29
CA GLU A 107 3.87 -28.34 -1.59
C GLU A 107 4.66 -27.04 -1.48
N ALA A 108 5.99 -27.13 -1.62
CA ALA A 108 6.86 -25.97 -1.67
C ALA A 108 6.50 -25.10 -2.88
N LEU A 109 6.31 -23.80 -2.63
CA LEU A 109 6.05 -22.76 -3.63
C LEU A 109 7.33 -22.31 -4.32
#